data_AF-A0A1E7II28-F1
#
_entry.id   AF-A0A1E7II28-F1
#
_cell.length_a   1.000
_cell.length_b   1.000
_cell.length_c   1.000
_cell.angle_alpha   90.00
_cell.angle_beta   90.00
_cell.angle_gamma   90.00
#
_symmetry.space_group_name_H-M   'P 1'
#
loop_
_entity.id
_entity.type
_entity.pdbx_description
1 polymer ?
#
loop_
_entity_poly.entity_id
_entity_poly.type
_entity_poly.pdbx_seq_one_letter_code
_entity_poly.pdbx_strand_id
1 'polypeptide(L)'
;MGQEQQRYIKCDACGVSILEQCAIEESGQFFCGDCVVRATKKEVVIAEKISKEKRDKEYEIERNKTILKQKKRGVILFVATLVVLGITQLIAIYNQPEPLVTTKVDLETDTALANAMIISGINGYYSVHEKLPAQLKVLAPQYISDKLFQVSKRFHYQRLNDDSYELKIIQQREESTLNRSGLPDENK
;
A
#
# COMPACT_ATOMS: atom_id res chain seq x y z
N MET A 1 18.45 101.88 -10.85
CA MET A 1 18.40 100.40 -11.03
C MET A 1 19.65 99.86 -10.40
N GLY A 2 19.56 99.36 -9.16
CA GLY A 2 20.73 98.87 -8.43
C GLY A 2 21.23 97.57 -9.03
N GLN A 3 22.51 97.49 -9.36
CA GLN A 3 23.16 96.23 -9.70
C GLN A 3 23.24 95.40 -8.41
N GLU A 4 22.38 94.39 -8.27
CA GLU A 4 22.57 93.38 -7.23
C GLU A 4 23.90 92.67 -7.49
N GLN A 5 24.88 92.88 -6.59
CA GLN A 5 26.13 92.14 -6.62
C GLN A 5 25.82 90.67 -6.36
N GLN A 6 25.90 89.86 -7.42
CA GLN A 6 25.79 88.41 -7.31
C GLN A 6 26.92 87.86 -6.45
N ARG A 7 26.58 87.35 -5.27
CA ARG A 7 27.52 86.70 -4.35
C ARG A 7 27.64 85.22 -4.69
N TYR A 8 28.89 84.75 -4.71
CA TYR A 8 29.23 83.35 -4.94
C TYR A 8 29.80 82.75 -3.67
N ILE A 9 29.35 81.55 -3.33
CA ILE A 9 29.85 80.77 -2.22
C ILE A 9 30.42 79.44 -2.74
N LYS A 10 31.23 78.75 -1.95
CA LYS A 10 31.80 77.45 -2.34
C LYS A 10 30.95 76.33 -1.77
N CYS A 11 30.73 75.29 -2.57
CA CYS A 11 30.13 74.05 -2.10
C CYS A 11 31.09 73.34 -1.13
N ASP A 12 30.62 73.00 0.07
CA ASP A 12 31.44 72.35 1.11
C ASP A 12 31.84 70.91 0.74
N ALA A 13 31.09 70.26 -0.16
CA ALA A 13 31.38 68.89 -0.58
C ALA A 13 32.35 68.78 -1.76
N CYS A 14 32.28 69.68 -2.74
CA CYS A 14 33.06 69.58 -3.99
C CYS A 14 33.91 70.81 -4.32
N GLY A 15 33.79 71.90 -3.55
CA GLY A 15 34.58 73.12 -3.70
C GLY A 15 34.17 74.03 -4.88
N VAL A 16 33.17 73.63 -5.67
CA VAL A 16 32.67 74.41 -6.82
C VAL A 16 32.02 75.70 -6.35
N SER A 17 32.27 76.81 -7.04
CA SER A 17 31.61 78.09 -6.79
C SER A 17 30.18 78.10 -7.33
N ILE A 18 29.23 78.40 -6.46
CA ILE A 18 27.79 78.44 -6.71
C ILE A 18 27.26 79.83 -6.34
N LEU A 19 26.28 80.32 -7.10
CA LEU A 19 25.52 81.51 -6.71
C LEU A 19 24.86 81.25 -5.36
N GLU A 20 24.92 82.22 -4.45
CA GLU A 20 24.32 82.11 -3.10
C GLU A 20 22.83 81.78 -3.18
N GLN A 21 22.12 82.32 -4.18
CA GLN A 21 20.70 82.03 -4.45
C GLN A 21 20.41 80.59 -4.89
N CYS A 22 21.43 79.86 -5.38
CA CYS A 22 21.32 78.49 -5.87
C CYS A 22 21.93 77.47 -4.90
N ALA A 23 22.50 77.92 -3.78
CA ALA A 23 23.05 77.04 -2.78
C ALA A 23 21.95 76.44 -1.90
N ILE A 24 22.11 75.17 -1.56
CA ILE A 24 21.21 74.47 -0.65
C ILE A 24 21.91 74.41 0.70
N GLU A 25 21.30 75.00 1.73
CA GLU A 25 21.80 74.97 3.09
C GLU A 25 21.26 73.73 3.82
N GLU A 26 22.17 72.90 4.33
CA GLU A 26 21.83 71.71 5.11
C GLU A 26 22.75 71.65 6.33
N SER A 27 22.16 71.69 7.53
CA SER A 27 22.90 71.71 8.82
C SER A 27 23.99 72.79 8.94
N GLY A 28 23.77 73.97 8.34
CA GLY A 28 24.71 75.10 8.36
C GLY A 28 25.88 74.99 7.37
N GLN A 29 25.82 74.04 6.43
CA GLN A 29 26.76 73.88 5.31
C GLN A 29 26.06 74.16 3.98
N PHE A 30 26.80 74.67 3.00
CA PHE A 30 26.27 75.03 1.69
C PHE A 30 26.69 74.01 0.63
N PHE A 31 25.71 73.45 -0.07
CA PHE A 31 25.92 72.44 -1.09
C PHE A 31 25.39 72.87 -2.46
N CYS A 32 26.04 72.39 -3.52
CA CYS A 32 25.47 72.44 -4.85
C CYS A 32 24.44 71.33 -5.04
N GLY A 33 23.47 71.54 -5.94
CA GLY A 33 22.40 70.57 -6.21
C GLY A 33 22.90 69.15 -6.52
N ASP A 34 24.00 69.02 -7.27
CA ASP A 34 24.58 67.72 -7.61
C ASP A 34 25.09 66.95 -6.39
N CYS A 35 25.69 67.65 -5.42
CA CYS A 35 26.20 67.06 -4.20
C CYS A 35 25.06 66.60 -3.29
N VAL A 36 24.00 67.39 -3.15
CA VAL A 36 22.80 67.00 -2.40
C VAL A 36 22.15 65.78 -3.04
N VAL A 37 21.90 65.80 -4.35
CA VAL A 37 21.30 64.66 -5.07
C VAL A 37 22.15 63.39 -4.90
N ARG A 38 23.48 63.51 -4.91
CA ARG A 38 24.37 62.37 -4.69
C ARG A 38 24.30 61.84 -3.26
N ALA A 39 24.23 62.72 -2.26
CA ALA A 39 24.06 62.33 -0.86
C ALA A 39 22.72 61.63 -0.64
N THR A 40 21.61 62.24 -1.08
CA THR A 40 20.26 61.67 -0.97
C THR A 40 20.16 60.32 -1.69
N LYS A 41 20.77 60.18 -2.88
CA LYS A 41 20.80 58.87 -3.58
C LYS A 41 21.48 57.78 -2.75
N LYS A 42 22.58 58.10 -2.07
CA LYS A 42 23.28 57.12 -1.21
C LYS A 42 22.41 56.73 -0.01
N GLU A 43 21.75 57.69 0.63
CA GLU A 43 20.86 57.42 1.75
C GLU A 43 19.66 56.57 1.35
N VAL A 44 19.04 56.86 0.21
CA VAL A 44 17.92 56.07 -0.33
C VAL A 44 18.37 54.64 -0.60
N VAL A 45 19.54 54.42 -1.19
CA VAL A 45 20.07 53.06 -1.43
C VAL A 45 20.33 52.31 -0.13
N ILE A 46 20.86 52.98 0.90
CA ILE A 46 21.09 52.37 2.22
C ILE A 46 19.75 52.03 2.88
N ALA A 47 18.78 52.96 2.86
CA ALA A 47 17.45 52.76 3.42
C ALA A 47 16.70 51.62 2.72
N GLU A 48 16.79 51.53 1.39
CA GLU A 48 16.21 50.45 0.60
C GLU A 48 16.83 49.10 0.95
N LYS A 49 18.16 49.04 1.11
CA LYS A 49 18.86 47.82 1.51
C LYS A 49 18.40 47.34 2.90
N ILE A 50 18.31 48.25 3.87
CA ILE A 50 17.84 47.92 5.22
C ILE A 50 16.37 47.45 5.20
N SER A 51 15.52 48.12 4.41
CA SER A 51 14.12 47.73 4.25
C SER A 51 13.98 46.33 3.64
N LYS A 52 14.82 46.00 2.65
CA LYS A 52 14.83 44.69 2.00
C LYS A 52 15.29 43.59 2.95
N GLU A 53 16.40 43.80 3.67
CA GLU A 53 16.89 42.83 4.66
C GLU A 53 15.87 42.57 5.77
N LYS A 54 15.12 43.60 6.20
CA LYS A 54 14.06 43.44 7.20
C LYS A 54 12.91 42.57 6.67
N ARG A 55 12.46 42.83 5.44
CA ARG A 55 11.42 42.01 4.78
C ARG A 55 11.88 40.56 4.62
N ASP A 56 13.11 40.34 4.15
CA ASP A 56 13.64 38.98 3.95
C ASP A 56 13.70 38.19 5.27
N LYS A 57 14.09 38.83 6.38
CA LYS A 57 14.06 38.22 7.72
C LYS A 57 12.64 37.89 8.19
N GLU A 58 11.67 38.78 7.96
CA GLU A 58 10.27 38.54 8.30
C GLU A 58 9.71 37.34 7.50
N TYR A 59 10.01 37.27 6.20
CA TYR A 59 9.65 36.13 5.36
C TYR A 59 10.27 34.81 5.83
N GLU A 60 11.54 34.81 6.23
CA GLU A 60 12.19 33.60 6.76
C GLU A 60 11.53 33.11 8.05
N ILE A 61 11.17 34.03 8.96
CA ILE A 61 10.49 33.69 10.22
C ILE A 61 9.10 33.10 9.94
N GLU A 62 8.32 33.69 9.03
CA GLU A 62 7.01 33.17 8.66
C GLU A 62 7.09 31.80 7.97
N ARG A 63 8.05 31.64 7.06
CA ARG A 63 8.31 30.36 6.40
C ARG A 63 8.66 29.27 7.41
N ASN A 64 9.56 29.56 8.35
CA ASN A 64 9.95 28.60 9.39
C ASN A 64 8.80 28.24 10.32
N LYS A 65 7.95 29.20 10.71
CA LYS A 65 6.73 28.93 11.48
C LYS A 65 5.77 28.02 10.72
N THR A 66 5.64 28.20 9.41
CA THR A 66 4.76 27.40 8.55
C THR A 66 5.27 25.97 8.41
N ILE A 67 6.57 25.79 8.16
CA ILE A 67 7.22 24.47 8.08
C ILE A 67 7.07 23.71 9.40
N LEU A 68 7.28 24.39 10.56
CA LEU A 68 7.12 23.76 11.88
C LEU A 68 5.68 23.29 12.13
N LYS A 69 4.68 24.10 11.74
CA LYS A 69 3.26 23.72 11.84
C LYS A 69 2.93 22.51 10.97
N GLN A 70 3.44 22.47 9.74
CA GLN A 70 3.24 21.33 8.84
C GLN A 70 3.91 20.05 9.37
N LYS A 71 5.15 20.13 9.86
CA LYS A 71 5.85 18.99 10.47
C LYS A 71 5.09 18.42 11.66
N LYS A 72 4.58 19.27 12.57
CA LYS A 72 3.79 18.82 13.72
C LYS A 72 2.53 18.06 13.29
N ARG A 73 1.79 18.57 12.30
CA ARG A 73 0.60 17.87 11.75
C ARG A 73 0.97 16.52 11.14
N GLY A 74 2.07 16.46 10.40
CA GLY A 74 2.59 15.22 9.81
C GLY A 74 2.93 14.17 10.87
N VAL A 75 3.60 14.56 11.96
CA VAL A 75 3.93 13.65 13.08
C VAL A 75 2.67 13.13 13.77
N ILE A 76 1.67 13.99 14.02
CA ILE A 76 0.41 13.58 14.64
C ILE A 76 -0.31 12.54 13.77
N LEU A 77 -0.41 12.78 12.46
CA LEU A 77 -1.01 11.83 11.52
C LEU A 77 -0.26 10.49 11.53
N PHE A 78 1.07 10.53 11.48
CA PHE A 78 1.89 9.32 11.48
C PHE A 78 1.68 8.48 12.75
N VAL A 79 1.66 9.12 13.92
CA VAL A 79 1.40 8.43 15.20
C VAL A 79 0.00 7.83 15.22
N ALA A 80 -1.02 8.56 14.76
CA ALA A 80 -2.38 8.05 14.68
C ALA A 80 -2.48 6.80 13.77
N THR A 81 -1.79 6.80 12.63
CA THR A 81 -1.74 5.64 11.73
C THR A 81 -1.09 4.43 12.41
N LEU A 82 0.02 4.61 13.14
CA LEU A 82 0.66 3.52 13.87
C LEU A 82 -0.25 2.92 14.95
N VAL A 83 -1.02 3.75 15.66
CA VAL A 83 -1.98 3.28 16.66
C VAL A 83 -3.08 2.42 16.01
N VAL A 84 -3.65 2.87 14.88
CA VAL A 84 -4.65 2.10 14.15
C VAL A 84 -4.09 0.77 13.68
N LEU A 85 -2.88 0.76 13.11
CA LEU A 85 -2.22 -0.48 12.67
C LEU A 85 -2.00 -1.44 13.85
N GLY A 86 -1.52 -0.94 14.99
CA GLY A 86 -1.34 -1.75 16.21
C GLY A 86 -2.64 -2.37 16.69
N ILE A 87 -3.74 -1.62 16.70
CA ILE A 87 -5.06 -2.14 17.08
C ILE A 87 -5.53 -3.21 16.08
N THR A 88 -5.39 -2.98 14.77
CA THR A 88 -5.79 -3.97 13.77
C THR A 88 -4.99 -5.27 13.88
N GLN A 89 -3.68 -5.20 14.15
CA GLN A 89 -2.85 -6.38 14.41
C GLN A 89 -3.29 -7.13 15.66
N LEU A 90 -3.60 -6.42 16.75
CA LEU A 90 -4.12 -7.06 17.97
C LEU A 90 -5.43 -7.79 17.68
N ILE A 91 -6.38 -7.15 17.02
CA ILE A 91 -7.66 -7.78 16.62
C ILE A 91 -7.39 -9.01 15.74
N ALA A 92 -6.47 -8.92 14.78
CA ALA A 92 -6.12 -10.04 13.92
C ALA A 92 -5.49 -11.22 14.68
N ILE A 93 -4.69 -10.96 15.73
CA ILE A 93 -4.12 -11.99 16.60
C ILE A 93 -5.21 -12.65 17.45
N TYR A 94 -6.12 -11.88 18.03
CA TYR A 94 -7.21 -12.42 18.85
C TYR A 94 -8.26 -13.19 18.04
N ASN A 95 -8.48 -12.80 16.77
CA ASN A 95 -9.46 -13.41 15.89
C ASN A 95 -8.83 -14.36 14.86
N GLN A 96 -7.65 -14.92 15.14
CA GLN A 96 -7.12 -15.96 14.26
C GLN A 96 -8.09 -17.14 14.28
N PRO A 97 -8.67 -17.55 13.13
CA PRO A 97 -9.41 -18.79 13.07
C PRO A 97 -8.45 -19.92 13.48
N GLU A 98 -8.93 -20.87 14.26
CA GLU A 98 -8.16 -22.04 14.63
C GLU A 98 -7.53 -22.64 13.36
N PRO A 99 -6.25 -23.06 13.41
CA PRO A 99 -5.63 -23.70 12.27
C PRO A 99 -6.49 -24.89 11.87
N LEU A 100 -6.97 -24.89 10.62
CA LEU A 100 -7.73 -26.01 10.09
C LEU A 100 -6.93 -27.28 10.33
N VAL A 101 -7.37 -28.08 11.30
CA VAL A 101 -6.78 -29.39 11.57
C VAL A 101 -7.03 -30.19 10.32
N THR A 102 -5.98 -30.37 9.52
CA THR A 102 -6.03 -31.26 8.36
C THR A 102 -6.07 -32.67 8.92
N THR A 103 -7.28 -33.15 9.20
CA THR A 103 -7.50 -34.57 9.48
C THR A 103 -6.91 -35.32 8.30
N LYS A 104 -5.87 -36.13 8.54
CA LYS A 104 -5.29 -36.99 7.50
C LYS A 104 -6.38 -37.98 7.10
N VAL A 105 -7.14 -37.65 6.07
CA VAL A 105 -8.19 -38.54 5.61
C VAL A 105 -7.56 -39.66 4.82
N ASP A 106 -7.74 -40.88 5.32
CA ASP A 106 -7.33 -42.08 4.63
C ASP A 106 -8.45 -42.52 3.66
N LEU A 107 -8.22 -42.27 2.37
CA LEU A 107 -9.15 -42.62 1.31
C LEU A 107 -9.36 -44.14 1.17
N GLU A 108 -8.49 -44.97 1.76
CA GLU A 108 -8.70 -46.42 1.77
C GLU A 108 -9.78 -46.87 2.75
N THR A 109 -10.01 -46.10 3.82
CA THR A 109 -10.98 -46.43 4.87
C THR A 109 -12.31 -45.69 4.67
N ASP A 110 -12.26 -44.45 4.19
CA ASP A 110 -13.44 -43.65 3.92
C ASP A 110 -13.92 -43.84 2.47
N THR A 111 -14.67 -44.93 2.25
CA THR A 111 -15.24 -45.25 0.93
C THR A 111 -16.27 -44.23 0.45
N ALA A 112 -16.93 -43.51 1.37
CA ALA A 112 -17.91 -42.49 1.02
C ALA A 112 -17.22 -41.25 0.45
N LEU A 113 -16.13 -40.82 1.07
CA LEU A 113 -15.30 -39.74 0.55
C LEU A 113 -14.61 -40.13 -0.77
N ALA A 114 -14.07 -41.35 -0.86
CA ALA A 114 -13.47 -41.84 -2.09
C ALA A 114 -14.48 -41.84 -3.24
N ASN A 115 -15.72 -42.29 -2.99
CA ASN A 115 -16.82 -42.24 -3.96
C ASN A 115 -17.11 -40.79 -4.42
N ALA A 116 -17.27 -39.87 -3.48
CA ALA A 116 -17.52 -38.46 -3.78
C ALA A 116 -16.40 -37.82 -4.61
N MET A 117 -15.14 -38.13 -4.30
CA MET A 117 -14.00 -37.63 -5.07
C MET A 117 -13.92 -38.25 -6.47
N ILE A 118 -14.26 -39.53 -6.64
CA ILE A 118 -14.32 -40.17 -7.97
C ILE A 118 -15.43 -39.53 -8.82
N ILE A 119 -16.62 -39.30 -8.24
CA ILE A 119 -17.74 -38.61 -8.90
C ILE A 119 -17.32 -37.19 -9.32
N SER A 120 -16.63 -36.46 -8.44
CA SER A 120 -16.09 -35.13 -8.76
C SER A 120 -15.12 -35.18 -9.94
N GLY A 121 -14.22 -36.17 -9.97
CA GLY A 121 -13.32 -36.41 -11.10
C GLY A 121 -14.04 -36.73 -12.41
N ILE A 122 -15.11 -37.54 -12.37
CA ILE A 122 -15.95 -37.83 -13.54
C ILE A 122 -16.63 -36.56 -14.05
N ASN A 123 -17.17 -35.72 -13.16
CA ASN A 123 -17.79 -34.45 -13.54
C ASN A 123 -16.77 -33.48 -14.14
N GLY A 124 -15.55 -33.43 -13.60
CA GLY A 124 -14.45 -32.65 -14.17
C GLY A 124 -14.02 -33.13 -15.56
N TYR A 125 -14.05 -34.43 -15.81
CA TYR A 125 -13.79 -34.99 -17.14
C TYR A 125 -14.94 -34.65 -18.12
N TYR A 126 -16.18 -34.80 -17.68
CA TYR A 126 -17.37 -34.51 -18.50
C TYR A 126 -17.45 -33.04 -18.89
N SER A 127 -17.11 -32.11 -17.99
CA SER A 127 -17.14 -30.67 -18.29
C SER A 127 -16.15 -30.24 -19.39
N VAL A 128 -15.09 -31.03 -19.62
CA VAL A 128 -14.07 -30.74 -20.64
C VAL A 128 -14.33 -31.49 -21.95
N HIS A 129 -14.87 -32.72 -21.86
CA HIS A 129 -14.99 -33.61 -23.02
C HIS A 129 -16.42 -33.86 -23.48
N GLU A 130 -17.42 -33.34 -22.76
CA GLU A 130 -18.86 -33.50 -23.02
C GLU A 130 -19.29 -34.96 -23.22
N LYS A 131 -18.53 -35.89 -22.62
CA LYS A 131 -18.78 -37.33 -22.65
C LYS A 131 -18.21 -37.98 -21.40
N LEU A 132 -18.88 -39.02 -20.92
CA LEU A 132 -18.39 -39.80 -19.80
C LEU A 132 -17.14 -40.62 -20.15
N PRO A 133 -16.20 -40.79 -19.20
CA PRO A 133 -14.98 -41.56 -19.42
C PRO A 133 -15.32 -43.02 -19.72
N ALA A 134 -14.62 -43.64 -20.68
CA ALA A 134 -14.85 -45.07 -20.97
C ALA A 134 -14.45 -45.98 -19.79
N GLN A 135 -13.48 -45.56 -18.99
CA GLN A 135 -12.97 -46.28 -17.81
C GLN A 135 -12.45 -45.27 -16.77
N LEU A 136 -12.51 -45.62 -15.48
CA LEU A 136 -11.98 -44.76 -14.40
C LEU A 136 -10.47 -44.48 -14.52
N LYS A 137 -9.70 -45.34 -15.19
CA LYS A 137 -8.26 -45.13 -15.42
C LYS A 137 -7.96 -43.86 -16.21
N VAL A 138 -8.88 -43.42 -17.07
CA VAL A 138 -8.72 -42.21 -17.89
C VAL A 138 -8.73 -40.94 -17.03
N LEU A 139 -9.32 -41.00 -15.84
CA LEU A 139 -9.37 -39.86 -14.92
C LEU A 139 -8.00 -39.57 -14.29
N ALA A 140 -7.10 -40.55 -14.22
CA ALA A 140 -5.80 -40.38 -13.58
C ALA A 140 -4.71 -39.98 -14.61
N PRO A 141 -3.78 -39.06 -14.25
CA PRO A 141 -3.73 -38.28 -13.01
C PRO A 141 -4.46 -36.93 -13.11
N GLN A 142 -5.06 -36.61 -14.25
CA GLN A 142 -5.50 -35.25 -14.59
C GLN A 142 -6.73 -34.79 -13.80
N TYR A 143 -7.65 -35.70 -13.48
CA TYR A 143 -8.93 -35.41 -12.82
C TYR A 143 -9.04 -36.06 -11.44
N ILE A 144 -8.25 -37.10 -11.15
CA ILE A 144 -8.12 -37.72 -9.83
C ILE A 144 -6.65 -37.96 -9.50
N SER A 145 -6.30 -37.89 -8.21
CA SER A 145 -4.94 -38.20 -7.74
C SER A 145 -4.60 -39.68 -7.87
N ASP A 146 -3.30 -40.01 -7.99
CA ASP A 146 -2.83 -41.41 -8.08
C ASP A 146 -3.25 -42.25 -6.86
N LYS A 147 -3.30 -41.66 -5.67
CA LYS A 147 -3.78 -42.33 -4.45
C LYS A 147 -5.24 -42.72 -4.59
N LEU A 148 -6.09 -41.79 -5.05
CA LEU A 148 -7.49 -42.07 -5.29
C LEU A 148 -7.69 -43.09 -6.43
N PHE A 149 -6.82 -43.07 -7.45
CA PHE A 149 -6.85 -44.09 -8.51
C PHE A 149 -6.59 -45.51 -7.97
N GLN A 150 -5.68 -45.69 -7.01
CA GLN A 150 -5.49 -47.01 -6.38
C GLN A 150 -6.74 -47.49 -5.65
N VAL A 151 -7.42 -46.58 -4.94
CA VAL A 151 -8.70 -46.89 -4.25
C VAL A 151 -9.83 -47.12 -5.26
N SER A 152 -9.84 -46.43 -6.40
CA SER A 152 -10.86 -46.56 -7.44
C SER A 152 -10.99 -47.99 -8.00
N LYS A 153 -9.95 -48.82 -7.85
CA LYS A 153 -10.00 -50.25 -8.21
C LYS A 153 -11.00 -51.06 -7.38
N ARG A 154 -11.39 -50.57 -6.20
CA ARG A 154 -12.45 -51.15 -5.35
C ARG A 154 -13.85 -50.76 -5.82
N PHE A 155 -13.95 -49.90 -6.84
CA PHE A 155 -15.22 -49.45 -7.41
C PHE A 155 -15.45 -50.10 -8.76
N HIS A 156 -16.66 -50.62 -8.96
CA HIS A 156 -17.17 -51.05 -10.24
C HIS A 156 -17.80 -49.85 -10.94
N TYR A 157 -17.21 -49.46 -12.07
CA TYR A 157 -17.73 -48.43 -12.95
C TYR A 157 -18.28 -49.06 -14.22
N GLN A 158 -19.55 -48.77 -14.52
CA GLN A 158 -20.17 -49.15 -15.77
C GLN A 158 -20.80 -47.92 -16.40
N ARG A 159 -20.29 -47.51 -17.57
CA ARG A 159 -20.95 -46.50 -18.39
C ARG A 159 -22.19 -47.13 -19.02
N LEU A 160 -23.35 -46.52 -18.78
CA LEU A 160 -24.62 -46.99 -19.32
C LEU A 160 -24.85 -46.33 -20.69
N ASN A 161 -24.81 -45.00 -20.73
CA ASN A 161 -24.91 -44.17 -21.93
C ASN A 161 -23.84 -43.06 -21.90
N ASP A 162 -23.86 -42.14 -22.86
CA ASP A 162 -22.89 -41.03 -22.90
C ASP A 162 -23.04 -40.04 -21.72
N ASP A 163 -24.21 -40.00 -21.08
CA ASP A 163 -24.55 -39.08 -19.97
C ASP A 163 -24.92 -39.80 -18.66
N SER A 164 -24.91 -41.14 -18.63
CA SER A 164 -25.23 -41.90 -17.42
C SER A 164 -24.23 -43.02 -17.13
N TYR A 165 -23.91 -43.19 -15.85
CA TYR A 165 -23.03 -44.24 -15.36
C TYR A 165 -23.54 -44.81 -14.05
N GLU A 166 -23.10 -46.02 -13.76
CA GLU A 166 -23.24 -46.66 -12.47
C GLU A 166 -21.87 -46.81 -11.81
N LEU A 167 -21.79 -46.41 -10.54
CA LEU A 167 -20.60 -46.55 -9.71
C LEU A 167 -20.99 -47.29 -8.42
N LYS A 168 -20.53 -48.52 -8.28
CA LYS A 168 -20.80 -49.40 -7.13
C LYS A 168 -19.51 -49.76 -6.43
N ILE A 169 -19.53 -49.91 -5.11
CA ILE A 169 -18.40 -50.49 -4.38
C ILE A 169 -18.43 -52.00 -4.62
N ILE A 170 -17.30 -52.58 -5.00
CA ILE A 170 -17.12 -54.04 -5.06
C ILE A 170 -17.11 -54.52 -3.60
N GLN A 171 -18.27 -54.93 -3.09
CA GLN A 171 -18.33 -55.62 -1.80
C GLN A 171 -17.48 -56.89 -1.91
N GLN A 172 -16.38 -56.95 -1.16
CA GLN A 172 -15.74 -58.24 -0.90
C GLN A 172 -16.78 -59.09 -0.16
N ARG A 173 -17.20 -60.20 -0.78
CA ARG A 173 -17.94 -61.27 -0.11
C ARG A 173 -17.14 -61.71 1.11
N GLU A 174 -17.60 -61.37 2.31
CA GLU A 174 -17.34 -62.19 3.49
C GLU A 174 -18.20 -63.47 3.36
N GLU A 175 -17.69 -64.47 2.66
CA GLU A 175 -18.21 -65.84 2.71
C GLU A 175 -17.02 -66.79 2.82
N SER A 176 -16.68 -67.22 4.05
CA SER A 176 -16.36 -68.62 4.40
C SER A 176 -15.72 -68.78 5.80
N THR A 177 -16.56 -68.84 6.84
CA THR A 177 -16.47 -69.88 7.89
C THR A 177 -17.80 -69.95 8.65
N LEU A 178 -18.86 -70.44 7.99
CA LEU A 178 -19.97 -71.07 8.69
C LEU A 178 -19.74 -72.58 8.61
N ASN A 179 -18.86 -73.10 9.48
CA ASN A 179 -18.62 -74.53 9.57
C ASN A 179 -19.78 -75.19 10.32
N ARG A 180 -20.55 -75.95 9.55
CA ARG A 180 -21.56 -76.91 10.01
C ARG A 180 -20.84 -78.23 10.32
N SER A 181 -20.68 -78.53 11.60
CA SER A 181 -20.34 -79.87 12.13
C SER A 181 -20.55 -79.81 13.65
N GLY A 182 -21.38 -80.56 14.34
CA GLY A 182 -22.35 -81.62 14.06
C GLY A 182 -22.81 -82.08 15.45
N LEU A 183 -24.12 -82.26 15.68
CA LEU A 183 -24.60 -83.18 16.74
C LEU A 183 -24.49 -84.62 16.19
N PRO A 184 -24.43 -85.70 17.01
CA PRO A 184 -25.02 -85.90 18.35
C PRO A 184 -23.98 -86.44 19.38
N ASP A 185 -24.23 -86.70 20.66
CA ASP A 185 -25.14 -87.72 21.20
C ASP A 185 -25.28 -87.64 22.73
N GLU A 186 -26.41 -88.14 23.22
CA GLU A 186 -26.76 -88.32 24.64
C GLU A 186 -26.11 -89.59 25.26
N ASN A 187 -26.04 -89.58 26.60
CA ASN A 187 -25.99 -90.72 27.54
C ASN A 187 -24.68 -91.52 27.73
N LYS A 188 -24.03 -91.27 28.86
CA LYS A 188 -23.87 -92.27 29.94
C LYS A 188 -23.58 -91.63 31.30
#